data_AF-A0A257B3R6-F1
#
_entry.id   AF-A0A257B3R6-F1
#
_cell.length_a   1.000
_cell.length_b   1.000
_cell.length_c   1.000
_cell.angle_alpha   90.00
_cell.angle_beta   90.00
_cell.angle_gamma   90.00
#
_symmetry.space_group_name_H-M   'P 1'
#
loop_
_entity.id
_entity.type
_entity.pdbx_description
1 polymer ?
#
loop_
_entity_poly.entity_id
_entity_poly.type
_entity_poly.pdbx_seq_one_letter_code
_entity_poly.pdbx_strand_id
1 'polypeptide(L)'
;MALRLGKRLGRLFLTTVATFALATAASAQVEDNLHQPYKGFTWGYCTYYAAQVFDRFAADEGGIDWRGDGGRWLRAAQEKGWQTSANPRDARIGAIIVWQNAGRGHVAIVDDVYEDGILISEMNWRVNSDGDATGGFNRISQSFLPFSTNLSRGARRRYWFAGYVFPKKVIDVAKAKPMANPPLGAIEAASRPRIVVETSRATAPSNN
;
A
#
# COMPACT_ATOMS: atom_id res chain seq x y z
N MET A 1 3.40 83.80 -1.74
CA MET A 1 2.44 83.12 -2.63
C MET A 1 3.24 82.32 -3.66
N ALA A 2 2.90 81.04 -3.82
CA ALA A 2 3.35 80.08 -4.85
C ALA A 2 4.82 79.58 -4.87
N LEU A 3 4.98 78.37 -4.33
CA LEU A 3 6.09 77.44 -4.54
C LEU A 3 6.11 76.97 -6.01
N ARG A 4 7.26 77.03 -6.70
CA ARG A 4 7.49 76.27 -7.96
C ARG A 4 8.41 75.10 -7.66
N LEU A 5 7.84 73.90 -7.52
CA LEU A 5 8.60 72.65 -7.50
C LEU A 5 8.36 71.91 -8.81
N GLY A 6 9.30 72.09 -9.74
CA GLY A 6 9.28 71.45 -11.05
C GLY A 6 10.36 70.39 -11.16
N LYS A 7 9.94 69.23 -11.69
CA LYS A 7 10.73 68.17 -12.34
C LYS A 7 11.38 67.12 -11.44
N ARG A 8 10.72 65.97 -11.38
CA ARG A 8 11.30 64.63 -11.66
C ARG A 8 10.18 63.58 -11.71
N LEU A 9 9.39 63.60 -12.79
CA LEU A 9 8.60 62.44 -13.22
C LEU A 9 9.43 61.70 -14.27
N GLY A 10 9.80 60.46 -13.98
CA GLY A 10 10.45 59.61 -14.97
C GLY A 10 11.35 58.58 -14.32
N ARG A 11 10.73 57.47 -13.90
CA ARG A 11 11.28 56.13 -13.58
C ARG A 11 10.72 55.66 -12.24
N LEU A 12 9.60 54.95 -12.27
CA LEU A 12 9.19 53.96 -11.25
C LEU A 12 7.82 53.37 -11.60
N PHE A 13 7.68 52.77 -12.79
CA PHE A 13 6.47 51.98 -13.11
C PHE A 13 6.78 50.82 -14.07
N LEU A 14 7.90 50.12 -13.87
CA LEU A 14 8.24 48.95 -14.71
C LEU A 14 8.90 47.78 -13.96
N THR A 15 8.77 47.69 -12.64
CA THR A 15 9.40 46.62 -11.85
C THR A 15 8.45 45.79 -10.99
N THR A 16 7.14 46.05 -11.01
CA THR A 16 6.18 45.28 -10.19
C THR A 16 5.43 44.20 -10.96
N VAL A 17 5.35 44.28 -12.29
CA VAL A 17 4.58 43.31 -13.10
C VAL A 17 5.35 42.01 -13.37
N ALA A 18 6.69 42.06 -13.46
CA ALA A 18 7.51 40.89 -13.75
C ALA A 18 7.58 39.87 -12.59
N THR A 19 7.52 40.32 -11.33
CA THR A 19 7.55 39.44 -10.16
C THR A 19 6.24 38.69 -9.93
N PHE A 20 5.09 39.28 -10.26
CA PHE A 20 3.79 38.61 -10.17
C PHE A 20 3.59 37.54 -11.25
N ALA A 21 4.11 37.77 -12.47
CA ALA A 21 4.04 36.79 -13.56
C ALA A 21 4.96 35.57 -13.34
N LEU A 22 6.12 35.76 -12.71
CA LEU A 22 7.01 34.65 -12.35
C LEU A 22 6.43 33.75 -11.25
N ALA A 23 5.75 34.34 -10.27
CA ALA A 23 5.11 33.59 -9.19
C ALA A 23 3.96 32.70 -9.69
N THR A 24 3.15 33.19 -10.63
CA THR A 24 2.04 32.40 -11.22
C THR A 24 2.54 31.25 -12.09
N ALA A 25 3.59 31.46 -12.88
CA ALA A 25 4.18 30.39 -13.70
C ALA A 25 4.82 29.27 -12.85
N ALA A 26 5.50 29.62 -11.75
CA ALA A 26 6.07 28.64 -10.83
C ALA A 26 4.99 27.82 -10.11
N SER A 27 3.90 28.44 -9.65
CA SER A 27 2.77 27.72 -9.03
C SER A 27 2.06 26.77 -10.00
N ALA A 28 1.90 27.15 -11.27
CA ALA A 28 1.30 26.29 -12.30
C ALA A 28 2.16 25.05 -12.61
N GLN A 29 3.49 25.19 -12.60
CA GLN A 29 4.42 24.06 -12.76
C GLN A 29 4.43 23.13 -11.55
N VAL A 30 4.21 23.65 -10.33
CA VAL A 30 4.13 22.82 -9.12
C VAL A 30 2.85 21.97 -9.11
N GLU A 31 1.71 22.50 -9.57
CA GLU A 31 0.47 21.70 -9.70
C GLU A 31 0.53 20.66 -10.84
N ASP A 32 1.19 20.98 -11.96
CA ASP A 32 1.35 20.04 -13.09
C ASP A 32 2.29 18.85 -12.74
N ASN A 33 3.25 19.07 -11.84
CA ASN A 33 4.12 18.01 -11.33
C ASN A 33 3.42 17.00 -10.38
N LEU A 34 2.26 17.34 -9.82
CA LEU A 34 1.52 16.43 -8.91
C LEU A 34 0.81 15.28 -9.66
N HIS A 35 0.66 15.37 -10.98
CA HIS A 35 -0.08 14.41 -11.79
C HIS A 35 0.80 13.57 -12.73
N GLN A 36 2.12 13.61 -12.55
CA GLN A 36 3.03 12.80 -13.34
C GLN A 36 2.74 11.30 -13.17
N PRO A 37 2.78 10.50 -14.25
CA PRO A 37 2.55 9.07 -14.15
C PRO A 37 3.55 8.39 -13.20
N TYR A 38 3.06 7.53 -12.30
CA TYR A 38 3.92 6.75 -11.41
C TYR A 38 4.14 5.36 -11.99
N LYS A 39 5.40 5.00 -12.31
CA LYS A 39 5.74 3.76 -13.03
C LYS A 39 4.86 3.51 -14.26
N GLY A 40 4.45 4.62 -14.90
CA GLY A 40 3.58 4.63 -16.07
C GLY A 40 2.12 4.22 -15.82
N PHE A 41 1.64 4.33 -14.58
CA PHE A 41 0.24 4.43 -14.22
C PHE A 41 -0.14 5.92 -14.16
N THR A 42 -1.28 6.30 -14.74
CA THR A 42 -1.73 7.70 -14.78
C THR A 42 -2.35 8.08 -13.45
N TRP A 43 -2.05 9.28 -12.95
CA TRP A 43 -2.71 9.84 -11.78
C TRP A 43 -4.24 9.78 -11.92
N GLY A 44 -4.93 9.54 -10.81
CA GLY A 44 -6.38 9.41 -10.81
C GLY A 44 -6.94 8.01 -10.93
N TYR A 45 -6.09 7.01 -11.20
CA TYR A 45 -6.51 5.62 -11.27
C TYR A 45 -6.15 4.86 -10.00
N CYS A 46 -6.90 3.80 -9.70
CA CYS A 46 -6.64 2.93 -8.56
C CYS A 46 -5.22 2.32 -8.61
N THR A 47 -4.77 1.96 -9.80
CA THR A 47 -3.43 1.43 -10.07
C THR A 47 -2.31 2.41 -9.73
N TYR A 48 -2.51 3.71 -9.96
CA TYR A 48 -1.53 4.74 -9.62
C TYR A 48 -1.31 4.81 -8.11
N TYR A 49 -2.39 4.97 -7.34
CA TYR A 49 -2.30 5.08 -5.89
C TYR A 49 -1.78 3.79 -5.25
N ALA A 50 -2.30 2.63 -5.68
CA ALA A 50 -1.86 1.34 -5.15
C ALA A 50 -0.38 1.10 -5.42
N ALA A 51 0.12 1.44 -6.62
CA ALA A 51 1.55 1.31 -6.93
C ALA A 51 2.44 2.17 -6.02
N GLN A 52 2.07 3.44 -5.81
CA GLN A 52 2.84 4.36 -4.97
C GLN A 52 2.94 3.89 -3.52
N VAL A 53 1.84 3.37 -2.97
CA VAL A 53 1.81 2.94 -1.57
C VAL A 53 2.46 1.57 -1.41
N PHE A 54 2.16 0.61 -2.29
CA PHE A 54 2.75 -0.72 -2.26
C PHE A 54 4.28 -0.68 -2.32
N ASP A 55 4.85 0.19 -3.17
CA ASP A 55 6.30 0.34 -3.29
C ASP A 55 6.98 0.76 -1.99
N ARG A 56 6.27 1.44 -1.08
CA ARG A 56 6.82 1.80 0.25
C ARG A 56 6.98 0.55 1.14
N PHE A 57 6.04 -0.39 1.04
CA PHE A 57 6.10 -1.66 1.77
C PHE A 57 7.02 -2.68 1.10
N ALA A 58 7.16 -2.59 -0.22
CA ALA A 58 7.93 -3.51 -1.05
C ALA A 58 9.29 -2.95 -1.48
N ALA A 59 9.82 -1.95 -0.76
CA ALA A 59 11.03 -1.22 -1.13
C ALA A 59 12.24 -2.17 -1.30
N ASP A 60 12.40 -3.12 -0.39
CA ASP A 60 13.48 -4.12 -0.43
C ASP A 60 13.38 -5.09 -1.62
N GLU A 61 12.19 -5.21 -2.21
CA GLU A 61 11.91 -6.08 -3.35
C GLU A 61 11.89 -5.31 -4.69
N GLY A 62 12.14 -4.00 -4.66
CA GLY A 62 12.12 -3.10 -5.83
C GLY A 62 10.74 -2.55 -6.21
N GLY A 63 9.70 -2.89 -5.45
CA GLY A 63 8.32 -2.49 -5.71
C GLY A 63 7.73 -3.08 -6.99
N ILE A 64 6.58 -2.55 -7.42
CA ILE A 64 5.85 -3.01 -8.61
C ILE A 64 6.76 -3.06 -9.83
N ASP A 65 6.82 -4.23 -10.46
CA ASP A 65 7.55 -4.55 -11.69
C ASP A 65 6.63 -5.11 -12.80
N TRP A 66 5.32 -4.83 -12.70
CA TRP A 66 4.29 -5.17 -13.69
C TRP A 66 3.44 -3.95 -14.08
N ARG A 67 2.59 -4.12 -15.09
CA ARG A 67 1.70 -3.08 -15.64
C ARG A 67 0.31 -3.66 -15.96
N GLY A 68 -0.60 -2.79 -16.41
CA GLY A 68 -1.94 -3.15 -16.85
C GLY A 68 -3.04 -2.79 -15.85
N ASP A 69 -4.26 -3.21 -16.18
CA ASP A 69 -5.45 -2.93 -15.38
C ASP A 69 -5.46 -3.70 -14.04
N GLY A 70 -6.10 -3.13 -13.02
CA GLY A 70 -6.09 -3.66 -11.66
C GLY A 70 -6.54 -5.13 -11.55
N GLY A 71 -7.58 -5.53 -12.27
CA GLY A 71 -8.08 -6.91 -12.26
C GLY A 71 -7.11 -7.97 -12.80
N ARG A 72 -6.02 -7.56 -13.45
CA ARG A 72 -4.96 -8.43 -13.97
C ARG A 72 -3.73 -8.50 -13.04
N TRP A 73 -3.66 -7.65 -12.02
CA TRP A 73 -2.47 -7.52 -11.17
C TRP A 73 -2.14 -8.79 -10.40
N LEU A 74 -3.13 -9.55 -9.94
CA LEU A 74 -2.87 -10.80 -9.21
C LEU A 74 -2.06 -11.79 -10.06
N ARG A 75 -2.49 -12.00 -11.32
CA ARG A 75 -1.81 -12.88 -12.28
C ARG A 75 -0.44 -12.32 -12.65
N ALA A 76 -0.36 -11.02 -12.94
CA ALA A 76 0.90 -10.38 -13.34
C ALA A 76 1.95 -10.43 -12.21
N ALA A 77 1.54 -10.19 -10.96
CA ALA A 77 2.42 -10.29 -9.81
C ALA A 77 2.89 -11.73 -9.58
N GLN A 78 2.00 -12.71 -9.72
CA GLN A 78 2.37 -14.14 -9.64
C GLN A 78 3.41 -14.51 -10.71
N GLU A 79 3.24 -14.07 -11.97
CA GLU A 79 4.21 -14.28 -13.05
C GLU A 79 5.57 -13.62 -12.77
N LYS A 80 5.58 -12.55 -11.96
CA LYS A 80 6.79 -11.84 -11.51
C LYS A 80 7.39 -12.40 -10.22
N GLY A 81 6.84 -13.50 -9.70
CA GLY A 81 7.32 -14.20 -8.52
C GLY A 81 6.95 -13.53 -7.20
N TRP A 82 5.91 -12.70 -7.16
CA TRP A 82 5.39 -12.15 -5.92
C TRP A 82 4.54 -13.17 -5.17
N GLN A 83 4.58 -13.11 -3.83
CA GLN A 83 3.68 -13.90 -3.01
C GLN A 83 2.25 -13.41 -3.20
N THR A 84 1.33 -14.34 -3.44
CA THR A 84 -0.09 -14.06 -3.59
C THR A 84 -0.91 -15.01 -2.74
N SER A 85 -2.16 -14.63 -2.43
CA SER A 85 -3.12 -15.55 -1.82
C SER A 85 -4.53 -15.27 -2.34
N ALA A 86 -5.32 -16.32 -2.54
CA ALA A 86 -6.74 -16.23 -2.85
C ALA A 86 -7.64 -16.45 -1.62
N ASN A 87 -7.05 -16.62 -0.42
CA ASN A 87 -7.81 -16.72 0.82
C ASN A 87 -8.07 -15.31 1.39
N PRO A 88 -9.34 -14.90 1.55
CA PRO A 88 -9.67 -13.60 2.13
C PRO A 88 -9.01 -13.33 3.49
N ARG A 89 -8.82 -14.38 4.29
CA ARG A 89 -8.27 -14.31 5.66
C ARG A 89 -6.75 -14.15 5.71
N ASP A 90 -6.04 -14.26 4.58
CA ASP A 90 -4.59 -14.07 4.53
C ASP A 90 -4.20 -12.59 4.42
N ALA A 91 -5.12 -11.66 4.68
CA ALA A 91 -4.89 -10.23 4.58
C ALA A 91 -3.68 -9.79 5.42
N ARG A 92 -2.88 -8.86 4.87
CA ARG A 92 -1.73 -8.26 5.55
C ARG A 92 -1.67 -6.78 5.21
N ILE A 93 -1.25 -5.97 6.18
CA ILE A 93 -0.98 -4.53 5.96
C ILE A 93 0.01 -4.37 4.81
N GLY A 94 -0.25 -3.41 3.93
CA GLY A 94 0.56 -3.13 2.75
C GLY A 94 0.33 -4.08 1.57
N ALA A 95 -0.51 -5.12 1.72
CA ALA A 95 -0.91 -5.95 0.59
C ALA A 95 -1.81 -5.18 -0.38
N ILE A 96 -1.69 -5.48 -1.67
CA ILE A 96 -2.69 -5.07 -2.66
C ILE A 96 -3.81 -6.10 -2.63
N ILE A 97 -5.04 -5.66 -2.44
CA ILE A 97 -6.24 -6.46 -2.69
C ILE A 97 -6.72 -6.23 -4.12
N VAL A 98 -7.10 -7.31 -4.81
CA VAL A 98 -7.48 -7.30 -6.23
C VAL A 98 -8.92 -7.77 -6.40
N TRP A 99 -9.69 -7.03 -7.19
CA TRP A 99 -11.02 -7.43 -7.66
C TRP A 99 -11.08 -7.55 -9.17
N GLN A 100 -11.92 -8.46 -9.64
CA GLN A 100 -12.30 -8.61 -11.04
C GLN A 100 -13.78 -8.31 -11.23
N ASN A 101 -14.15 -7.85 -12.43
CA ASN A 101 -15.54 -7.49 -12.78
C ASN A 101 -15.87 -7.77 -14.27
N ALA A 102 -15.15 -8.71 -14.91
CA ALA A 102 -15.15 -8.94 -16.37
C ALA A 102 -14.69 -7.74 -17.24
N GLY A 103 -14.27 -6.63 -16.62
CA GLY A 103 -13.67 -5.48 -17.26
C GLY A 103 -12.25 -5.20 -16.72
N ARG A 104 -11.98 -3.94 -16.36
CA ARG A 104 -10.66 -3.52 -15.85
C ARG A 104 -10.35 -4.02 -14.44
N GLY A 105 -11.36 -4.48 -13.69
CA GLY A 105 -11.23 -4.80 -12.27
C GLY A 105 -10.86 -3.57 -11.43
N HIS A 106 -10.39 -3.81 -10.21
CA HIS A 106 -10.02 -2.76 -9.27
C HIS A 106 -8.96 -3.24 -8.29
N VAL A 107 -8.21 -2.30 -7.71
CA VAL A 107 -7.19 -2.58 -6.69
C VAL A 107 -7.23 -1.55 -5.57
N ALA A 108 -6.91 -1.99 -4.36
CA ALA A 108 -6.76 -1.15 -3.18
C ALA A 108 -5.58 -1.65 -2.32
N ILE A 109 -5.18 -0.85 -1.34
CA ILE A 109 -4.17 -1.24 -0.35
C ILE A 109 -4.87 -1.59 0.96
N VAL A 110 -4.41 -2.66 1.61
CA VAL A 110 -4.79 -3.01 2.97
C VAL A 110 -4.05 -2.09 3.94
N ASP A 111 -4.78 -1.20 4.59
CA ASP A 111 -4.24 -0.28 5.60
C ASP A 111 -4.13 -0.96 6.98
N ASP A 112 -5.13 -1.77 7.32
CA ASP A 112 -5.22 -2.45 8.62
C ASP A 112 -6.05 -3.75 8.54
N VAL A 113 -5.82 -4.66 9.48
CA VAL A 113 -6.48 -5.98 9.54
C VAL A 113 -7.07 -6.19 10.93
N TYR A 114 -8.37 -6.48 10.96
CA TYR A 114 -9.15 -6.75 12.17
C TYR A 114 -9.64 -8.21 12.16
N GLU A 115 -10.28 -8.64 13.25
CA GLU A 115 -10.84 -9.99 13.35
C GLU A 115 -11.98 -10.23 12.34
N ASP A 116 -12.81 -9.21 12.13
CA ASP A 116 -14.04 -9.28 11.34
C ASP A 116 -13.91 -8.69 9.93
N GLY A 117 -12.81 -8.01 9.62
CA GLY A 117 -12.57 -7.43 8.30
C GLY A 117 -11.23 -6.73 8.13
N ILE A 118 -11.14 -5.93 7.09
CA ILE A 118 -9.96 -5.14 6.73
C ILE A 118 -10.34 -3.69 6.48
N LEU A 119 -9.46 -2.76 6.84
CA LEU A 119 -9.52 -1.39 6.36
C LEU A 119 -8.64 -1.26 5.12
N ILE A 120 -9.17 -0.64 4.07
CA ILE A 120 -8.44 -0.40 2.84
C ILE A 120 -8.43 1.08 2.46
N SER A 121 -7.40 1.51 1.74
CA SER A 121 -7.36 2.78 1.02
C SER A 121 -7.25 2.56 -0.49
N GLU A 122 -7.94 3.41 -1.25
CA GLU A 122 -8.08 3.27 -2.69
C GLU A 122 -8.32 4.62 -3.37
N MET A 123 -7.93 4.73 -4.64
CA MET A 123 -8.20 5.91 -5.47
C MET A 123 -9.26 5.59 -6.51
N ASN A 124 -10.10 6.59 -6.79
CA ASN A 124 -11.14 6.51 -7.83
C ASN A 124 -12.14 5.38 -7.57
N TRP A 125 -12.54 5.28 -6.30
CA TRP A 125 -13.61 4.40 -5.87
C TRP A 125 -14.60 5.19 -4.99
N ARG A 126 -15.80 5.37 -5.52
CA ARG A 126 -16.98 5.81 -4.77
C ARG A 126 -18.16 4.94 -5.15
N VAL A 127 -18.83 4.42 -4.14
CA VAL A 127 -20.11 3.74 -4.27
C VAL A 127 -21.18 4.80 -4.52
N ASN A 128 -21.77 4.80 -5.71
CA ASN A 128 -22.90 5.66 -6.04
C ASN A 128 -24.18 5.13 -5.35
N SER A 129 -25.25 5.92 -5.36
CA SER A 129 -26.56 5.55 -4.81
C SER A 129 -27.12 4.22 -5.36
N ASP A 130 -26.69 3.82 -6.55
CA ASP A 130 -27.06 2.55 -7.19
C ASP A 130 -26.19 1.36 -6.75
N GLY A 131 -25.27 1.58 -5.80
CA GLY A 131 -24.30 0.60 -5.32
C GLY A 131 -23.18 0.28 -6.33
N ASP A 132 -23.15 0.94 -7.50
CA ASP A 132 -22.06 0.78 -8.48
C ASP A 132 -20.88 1.69 -8.15
N ALA A 133 -19.67 1.21 -8.43
CA ALA A 133 -18.43 1.88 -8.10
C ALA A 133 -17.78 2.45 -9.36
N THR A 134 -18.18 3.68 -9.71
CA THR A 134 -17.66 4.40 -10.90
C THR A 134 -17.42 5.89 -10.63
N GLY A 135 -17.41 6.32 -9.36
CA GLY A 135 -17.24 7.72 -8.99
C GLY A 135 -15.92 8.05 -8.29
N GLY A 136 -15.60 9.36 -8.24
CA GLY A 136 -14.52 9.87 -7.39
C GLY A 136 -13.13 9.89 -8.02
N PHE A 137 -13.04 10.13 -9.33
CA PHE A 137 -11.77 10.34 -10.03
C PHE A 137 -10.85 11.24 -9.20
N ASN A 138 -9.60 10.82 -9.05
CA ASN A 138 -8.55 11.50 -8.27
C ASN A 138 -8.75 11.57 -6.75
N ARG A 139 -9.80 10.98 -6.20
CA ARG A 139 -10.03 10.98 -4.76
C ARG A 139 -9.56 9.67 -4.16
N ILE A 140 -8.80 9.79 -3.08
CA ILE A 140 -8.49 8.68 -2.18
C ILE A 140 -9.65 8.54 -1.18
N SER A 141 -10.13 7.33 -1.00
CA SER A 141 -11.16 6.98 -0.01
C SER A 141 -10.68 5.78 0.80
N GLN A 142 -11.24 5.63 2.00
CA GLN A 142 -11.08 4.44 2.82
C GLN A 142 -12.40 3.71 2.93
N SER A 143 -12.33 2.38 3.00
CA SER A 143 -13.50 1.52 3.19
C SER A 143 -13.15 0.38 4.15
N PHE A 144 -14.07 0.05 5.05
CA PHE A 144 -14.01 -1.20 5.80
C PHE A 144 -14.68 -2.32 5.01
N LEU A 145 -14.03 -3.46 4.88
CA LEU A 145 -14.54 -4.64 4.19
C LEU A 145 -14.65 -5.81 5.16
N PRO A 146 -15.87 -6.24 5.52
CA PRO A 146 -16.05 -7.36 6.41
C PRO A 146 -15.77 -8.69 5.70
N PHE A 147 -15.09 -9.61 6.37
CA PHE A 147 -14.81 -10.95 5.85
C PHE A 147 -16.08 -11.76 5.59
N SER A 148 -17.19 -11.44 6.27
CA SER A 148 -18.51 -12.07 6.05
C SER A 148 -19.01 -11.93 4.60
N THR A 149 -18.51 -10.95 3.85
CA THR A 149 -18.86 -10.73 2.44
C THR A 149 -17.91 -11.41 1.45
N ASN A 150 -16.94 -12.20 1.95
CA ASN A 150 -15.81 -12.72 1.16
C ASN A 150 -15.02 -11.59 0.47
N LEU A 151 -15.09 -10.37 1.01
CA LEU A 151 -14.47 -9.15 0.49
C LEU A 151 -14.93 -8.72 -0.91
N SER A 152 -15.94 -9.37 -1.50
CA SER A 152 -16.54 -8.95 -2.77
C SER A 152 -17.42 -7.71 -2.59
N ARG A 153 -17.49 -6.84 -3.60
CA ARG A 153 -18.12 -5.52 -3.48
C ARG A 153 -18.89 -5.06 -4.72
N GLY A 154 -19.59 -3.93 -4.57
CA GLY A 154 -20.50 -3.36 -5.57
C GLY A 154 -21.90 -3.99 -5.54
N ALA A 155 -22.88 -3.31 -6.12
CA ALA A 155 -24.25 -3.81 -6.27
C ALA A 155 -24.23 -5.19 -6.93
N ARG A 156 -24.87 -6.17 -6.28
CA ARG A 156 -24.88 -7.59 -6.68
C ARG A 156 -23.48 -8.22 -6.80
N ARG A 157 -22.47 -7.72 -6.06
CA ARG A 157 -21.10 -8.27 -6.00
C ARG A 157 -20.41 -8.34 -7.37
N ARG A 158 -20.66 -7.32 -8.22
CA ARG A 158 -20.05 -7.21 -9.56
C ARG A 158 -18.53 -7.14 -9.54
N TYR A 159 -17.92 -6.79 -8.39
CA TYR A 159 -16.49 -6.89 -8.16
C TYR A 159 -16.21 -8.05 -7.20
N TRP A 160 -15.79 -9.19 -7.73
CA TRP A 160 -15.45 -10.34 -6.90
C TRP A 160 -13.98 -10.27 -6.47
N PHE A 161 -13.74 -10.60 -5.21
CA PHE A 161 -12.39 -10.73 -4.68
C PHE A 161 -11.63 -11.80 -5.47
N ALA A 162 -10.47 -11.43 -6.01
CA ALA A 162 -9.60 -12.34 -6.73
C ALA A 162 -8.45 -12.83 -5.85
N GLY A 163 -7.93 -11.97 -4.98
CA GLY A 163 -6.80 -12.32 -4.12
C GLY A 163 -6.02 -11.10 -3.64
N TYR A 164 -4.91 -11.38 -2.96
CA TYR A 164 -3.92 -10.43 -2.51
C TYR A 164 -2.60 -10.59 -3.27
N VAL A 165 -1.90 -9.48 -3.46
CA VAL A 165 -0.46 -9.44 -3.75
C VAL A 165 0.24 -8.91 -2.51
N PHE A 166 1.13 -9.71 -1.93
CA PHE A 166 1.89 -9.31 -0.75
C PHE A 166 3.17 -8.57 -1.15
N PRO A 167 3.68 -7.63 -0.32
CA PRO A 167 4.91 -6.89 -0.58
C PRO A 167 6.18 -7.74 -0.34
N LYS A 168 6.20 -8.96 -0.86
CA LYS A 168 7.30 -9.91 -0.73
C LYS A 168 7.37 -10.82 -1.94
N LYS A 169 8.57 -11.09 -2.46
CA LYS A 169 8.76 -12.13 -3.49
C LYS A 169 8.82 -13.53 -2.88
N VAL A 170 8.46 -14.52 -3.68
CA VAL A 170 8.72 -15.93 -3.40
C VAL A 170 10.23 -16.11 -3.49
N ILE A 171 10.84 -16.61 -2.42
CA ILE A 171 12.26 -16.93 -2.42
C ILE A 171 12.44 -18.19 -3.27
N ASP A 172 13.12 -18.07 -4.41
CA ASP A 172 13.58 -19.24 -5.16
C ASP A 172 14.61 -19.99 -4.32
N VAL A 173 14.16 -21.00 -3.56
CA VAL A 173 15.04 -21.89 -2.79
C VAL A 173 16.01 -22.65 -3.72
N ALA A 174 15.72 -22.70 -5.03
CA ALA A 174 16.60 -23.27 -6.04
C ALA A 174 17.86 -22.43 -6.35
N LYS A 175 17.92 -21.16 -5.96
CA LYS A 175 19.11 -20.28 -6.11
C LYS A 175 19.87 -20.06 -4.81
N ALA A 176 19.32 -20.45 -3.67
CA ALA A 176 20.09 -20.52 -2.43
C ALA A 176 21.04 -21.72 -2.52
N LYS A 177 22.34 -21.46 -2.63
CA LYS A 177 23.38 -22.48 -2.41
C LYS A 177 22.98 -23.28 -1.16
N PRO A 178 22.90 -24.61 -1.21
CA PRO A 178 22.41 -25.38 -0.07
C PRO A 178 23.34 -25.11 1.11
N MET A 179 22.87 -24.35 2.10
CA MET A 179 23.44 -24.40 3.43
C MET A 179 23.20 -25.82 3.90
N ALA A 180 24.29 -26.56 4.07
CA ALA A 180 24.27 -27.93 4.58
C ALA A 180 23.34 -27.98 5.79
N ASN A 181 22.35 -28.88 5.74
CA ASN A 181 21.49 -29.14 6.88
C ASN A 181 22.38 -29.41 8.10
N PRO A 182 22.24 -28.66 9.21
CA PRO A 182 22.90 -29.06 10.44
C PRO A 182 22.39 -30.45 10.83
N PRO A 183 23.26 -31.32 11.36
CA PRO A 183 22.88 -32.69 11.69
C PRO A 183 21.68 -32.70 12.65
N LEU A 184 20.77 -33.66 12.44
CA LEU A 184 19.47 -33.87 13.09
C LEU A 184 19.47 -33.90 14.63
N GLY A 185 20.61 -33.73 15.31
CA GLY A 185 20.72 -33.71 16.77
C GLY A 185 20.56 -32.33 17.43
N ALA A 186 20.52 -31.23 16.68
CA ALA A 186 20.48 -29.88 17.26
C ALA A 186 19.07 -29.34 17.56
N ILE A 187 18.03 -29.94 16.98
CA ILE A 187 16.65 -29.41 17.06
C ILE A 187 15.92 -29.90 18.33
N GLU A 188 16.42 -30.95 18.99
CA GLU A 188 15.75 -31.57 20.13
C GLU A 188 16.10 -30.94 21.50
N ALA A 189 17.12 -30.07 21.57
CA ALA A 189 17.56 -29.45 22.83
C ALA A 189 16.87 -28.11 23.16
N ALA A 190 16.21 -27.47 22.19
CA ALA A 190 15.68 -26.11 22.36
C ALA A 190 14.18 -26.03 22.73
N SER A 191 13.47 -27.16 22.80
CA SER A 191 12.00 -27.17 22.88
C SER A 191 11.40 -27.87 24.12
N ARG A 192 12.19 -28.08 25.19
CA ARG A 192 11.63 -28.59 26.47
C ARG A 192 11.56 -27.47 27.51
N PRO A 193 10.36 -27.14 28.06
CA PRO A 193 10.29 -26.34 29.27
C PRO A 193 10.91 -27.13 30.42
N ARG A 194 11.89 -26.51 31.09
CA ARG A 194 12.55 -27.06 32.28
C ARG A 194 11.56 -27.03 33.45
N ILE A 195 10.82 -28.13 33.66
CA ILE A 195 10.08 -28.34 34.90
C ILE A 195 11.12 -28.59 35.99
N VAL A 196 11.33 -27.59 36.86
CA VAL A 196 12.10 -27.76 38.10
C VAL A 196 11.17 -28.47 39.08
N VAL A 197 11.35 -29.78 39.25
CA VAL A 197 10.79 -30.50 40.39
C VAL A 197 11.72 -30.23 41.56
N GLU A 198 11.29 -29.34 42.46
CA GLU A 198 11.97 -29.08 43.72
C GLU A 198 11.73 -30.28 44.65
N THR A 199 12.72 -31.16 44.76
CA THR A 199 12.71 -32.25 45.74
C THR A 199 13.02 -31.66 47.12
N SER A 200 11.97 -31.45 47.92
CA SER A 200 12.09 -31.14 49.34
C SER A 200 12.86 -32.27 50.05
N ARG A 201 14.07 -31.94 50.50
CA ARG A 201 14.97 -32.81 51.25
C ARG A 201 14.43 -32.93 52.68
N ALA A 202 13.92 -34.09 53.08
CA ALA A 202 13.62 -34.38 54.47
C ALA A 202 14.95 -34.55 55.24
N THR A 203 15.26 -33.58 56.09
CA THR A 203 16.28 -33.69 57.14
C THR A 203 15.72 -34.51 58.30
N ALA A 204 16.39 -35.61 58.63
CA ALA A 204 16.20 -36.31 59.90
C ALA A 204 16.73 -35.42 61.05
N PRO A 205 16.07 -35.36 62.22
CA PRO A 205 16.68 -34.80 63.41
C PRO A 205 17.45 -35.89 64.17
N SER A 206 18.70 -35.58 64.50
CA SER A 206 19.49 -36.29 65.51
C SER A 206 19.34 -35.64 66.88
N ASN A 207 19.45 -36.47 67.92
CA ASN A 207 19.71 -36.20 69.35
C ASN A 207 18.49 -36.01 70.25
N ASN A 208 18.15 -37.03 71.05
CA ASN A 208 18.81 -37.30 72.35
C ASN A 208 18.66 -38.77 72.74
#